data_AF-A0A2R6P8T5-F1
#
_entry.id   AF-A0A2R6P8T5-F1
#
_cell.length_a   1.000
_cell.length_b   1.000
_cell.length_c   1.000
_cell.angle_alpha   90.00
_cell.angle_beta   90.00
_cell.angle_gamma   90.00
#
_symmetry.space_group_name_H-M   'P 1'
#
loop_
_entity.id
_entity.type
_entity.pdbx_description
1 polymer ?
#
loop_
_entity_poly.entity_id
_entity_poly.type
_entity_poly.pdbx_seq_one_letter_code
_entity_poly.pdbx_strand_id
1 'polypeptide(L)'
;MKHPKLQPSGASAQSANTPEALGTLCSAWVDVRDLAKAHVRAIQRPEATGRIILSAGAFKWHDFLNAARSLQPPVYPLSKYADPNPDYDQTKTIHLLDFDVSKAEHVLDIHLHKEGTDGYISMEKLSRDVLEDFKSRGW
;
A
#
# COMPACT_ATOMS: atom_id res chain seq x y z
N MET A 1 14.85 42.24 -0.95
CA MET A 1 14.19 41.04 -0.39
C MET A 1 15.25 39.98 -0.15
N LYS A 2 15.48 39.57 1.10
CA LYS A 2 16.38 38.46 1.42
C LYS A 2 15.52 37.19 1.45
N HIS A 3 15.80 36.23 0.56
CA HIS A 3 15.18 34.92 0.63
C HIS A 3 15.57 34.23 1.94
N PRO A 4 14.63 33.60 2.68
CA PRO A 4 14.99 32.77 3.83
C PRO A 4 15.85 31.60 3.34
N LYS A 5 17.02 31.40 3.96
CA LYS A 5 17.85 30.23 3.69
C LYS A 5 17.11 28.99 4.18
N LEU A 6 16.93 28.00 3.30
CA LEU A 6 16.53 26.65 3.68
C LEU A 6 17.54 26.13 4.71
N GLN A 7 17.09 25.89 5.94
CA GLN A 7 17.89 25.16 6.91
C GLN A 7 17.96 23.69 6.47
N PRO A 8 19.12 23.02 6.58
CA PRO A 8 19.17 21.59 6.40
C PRO A 8 18.37 20.98 7.54
N SER A 9 17.32 20.21 7.23
CA SER A 9 16.55 19.49 8.25
C SER A 9 17.48 18.46 8.89
N GLY A 10 18.04 18.80 10.04
CA GLY A 10 18.71 17.87 10.94
C GLY A 10 17.73 16.91 11.61
N ALA A 11 16.80 16.32 10.86
CA ALA A 11 16.02 15.20 11.34
C ALA A 11 16.94 13.98 11.31
N SER A 12 17.47 13.60 12.49
CA SER A 12 17.69 12.17 12.74
C SER A 12 16.43 11.45 12.27
N ALA A 13 16.55 10.38 11.48
CA ALA A 13 15.40 9.60 11.02
C ALA A 13 14.53 9.26 12.24
N GLN A 14 13.45 10.02 12.45
CA GLN A 14 12.43 9.67 13.41
C GLN A 14 11.96 8.28 12.99
N SER A 15 11.82 7.37 13.95
CA SER A 15 11.40 6.02 13.65
C SER A 15 10.11 6.09 12.83
N ALA A 16 10.07 5.40 11.68
CA ALA A 16 8.96 5.49 10.73
C ALA A 16 7.62 4.93 11.27
N ASN A 17 7.57 4.59 12.56
CA ASN A 17 6.46 3.95 13.26
C ASN A 17 5.75 4.87 14.27
N THR A 18 6.01 6.19 14.30
CA THR A 18 5.19 7.09 15.13
C THR A 18 3.79 7.26 14.50
N PRO A 19 2.73 7.50 15.30
CA PRO A 19 1.38 7.72 14.77
C PRO A 19 1.32 8.83 13.71
N GLU A 20 2.05 9.92 13.90
CA GLU A 20 2.10 11.05 12.98
C GLU A 20 2.82 10.70 11.68
N ALA A 21 3.93 9.94 11.77
CA ALA A 21 4.68 9.47 10.61
C ALA A 21 3.82 8.53 9.75
N LEU A 22 3.09 7.62 10.38
CA LEU A 22 2.20 6.68 9.69
C LEU A 22 1.08 7.39 8.93
N GLY A 23 0.56 8.49 9.47
CA GLY A 23 -0.49 9.31 8.84
C GLY A 23 0.00 10.24 7.72
N THR A 24 1.32 10.45 7.59
CA THR A 24 1.89 11.42 6.63
C THR A 24 2.59 10.73 5.47
N LEU A 25 3.42 9.71 5.76
CA LEU A 25 4.23 9.00 4.78
C LEU A 25 3.34 8.16 3.85
N CYS A 26 3.49 8.35 2.54
CA CYS A 26 2.70 7.67 1.50
C CYS A 26 3.56 7.15 0.34
N SER A 27 2.97 6.22 -0.42
CA SER A 27 3.37 5.89 -1.78
C SER A 27 2.18 5.22 -2.51
N ALA A 28 2.47 4.45 -3.55
CA ALA A 28 1.54 3.49 -4.16
C ALA A 28 1.92 2.06 -3.74
N TRP A 29 0.96 1.15 -3.75
CA TRP A 29 1.18 -0.24 -3.34
C TRP A 29 0.59 -1.23 -4.34
N VAL A 30 1.06 -2.48 -4.28
CA VAL A 30 0.50 -3.62 -5.01
C VAL A 30 0.87 -4.91 -4.26
N ASP A 31 0.00 -5.92 -4.30
CA ASP A 31 0.34 -7.24 -3.79
C ASP A 31 1.30 -7.97 -4.74
N VAL A 32 2.30 -8.65 -4.18
CA VAL A 32 3.33 -9.36 -4.96
C VAL A 32 2.74 -10.47 -5.86
N ARG A 33 1.60 -11.05 -5.48
CA ARG A 33 0.92 -12.09 -6.26
C ARG A 33 0.23 -11.51 -7.47
N ASP A 34 -0.32 -10.31 -7.36
CA ASP A 34 -0.89 -9.60 -8.51
C ASP A 34 0.21 -9.11 -9.44
N LEU A 35 1.35 -8.66 -8.89
CA LEU A 35 2.55 -8.39 -9.67
C LEU A 35 3.02 -9.63 -10.43
N ALA A 36 3.05 -10.81 -9.81
CA ALA A 36 3.43 -12.06 -10.46
C ALA A 36 2.46 -12.44 -11.60
N LYS A 37 1.14 -12.37 -11.36
CA LYS A 37 0.13 -12.58 -12.40
C LYS A 37 0.33 -11.62 -13.57
N ALA A 38 0.61 -10.35 -13.29
CA ALA A 38 0.85 -9.33 -14.31
C ALA A 38 2.05 -9.64 -15.20
N HIS A 39 3.15 -10.13 -14.62
CA HIS A 39 4.31 -10.57 -15.40
C HIS A 39 3.96 -11.72 -16.34
N VAL A 40 3.18 -12.70 -15.87
CA VAL A 40 2.70 -13.81 -16.72
C VAL A 40 1.82 -13.30 -17.85
N ARG A 41 0.86 -12.42 -17.56
CA ARG A 41 -0.05 -11.83 -18.57
C ARG A 41 0.71 -10.99 -19.60
N ALA A 42 1.72 -10.24 -19.17
CA ALA A 42 2.54 -9.42 -20.07
C ALA A 42 3.29 -10.26 -21.13
N ILE A 43 3.69 -11.49 -20.78
CA ILE A 43 4.31 -12.42 -21.73
C ILE A 43 3.28 -13.04 -22.68
N GLN A 44 2.07 -13.31 -22.18
CA GLN A 44 1.03 -14.02 -22.93
C GLN A 44 0.25 -13.13 -23.91
N ARG A 45 0.26 -11.81 -23.71
CA ARG A 45 -0.59 -10.86 -24.42
C ARG A 45 0.24 -9.98 -25.36
N PRO A 46 0.14 -10.16 -26.69
CA PRO A 46 0.94 -9.41 -27.66
C PRO A 46 0.79 -7.88 -27.56
N GLU A 47 -0.36 -7.39 -27.10
CA GLU A 47 -0.65 -5.98 -26.88
C GLU A 47 0.01 -5.38 -25.62
N ALA A 48 0.54 -6.23 -24.72
CA ALA A 48 1.21 -5.80 -23.49
C ALA A 48 2.65 -5.30 -23.76
N THR A 49 2.74 -4.17 -24.46
CA THR A 49 4.02 -3.59 -24.91
C THR A 49 4.41 -2.34 -24.11
N GLY A 50 5.72 -2.06 -24.10
CA GLY A 50 6.29 -0.90 -23.42
C GLY A 50 6.21 -1.01 -21.90
N ARG A 51 6.08 0.15 -21.23
CA ARG A 51 5.95 0.21 -19.77
C ARG A 51 4.48 0.12 -19.35
N ILE A 52 4.22 -0.64 -18.30
CA ILE A 52 2.90 -0.82 -17.68
C ILE A 52 3.08 -0.58 -16.19
N ILE A 53 2.28 0.31 -15.62
CA ILE A 53 2.28 0.58 -14.17
C ILE A 53 1.25 -0.32 -13.53
N LEU A 54 1.66 -1.08 -12.51
CA LEU A 54 0.75 -1.78 -11.62
C LEU A 54 0.71 -1.07 -10.28
N SER A 55 -0.50 -0.72 -9.86
CA SER A 55 -0.80 -0.09 -8.58
C SER A 55 -2.21 -0.48 -8.17
N ALA A 56 -2.37 -0.95 -6.94
CA ALA A 56 -3.65 -1.17 -6.28
C ALA A 56 -4.22 0.11 -5.66
N GLY A 57 -3.46 1.21 -5.73
CA GLY A 57 -3.85 2.54 -5.25
C GLY A 57 -2.75 3.23 -4.46
N ALA A 58 -3.01 4.47 -4.07
CA ALA A 58 -2.20 5.20 -3.11
C ALA A 58 -2.46 4.68 -1.68
N PHE A 59 -1.47 4.84 -0.79
CA PHE A 59 -1.65 4.54 0.63
C PHE A 59 -0.89 5.52 1.52
N LYS A 60 -1.33 5.63 2.77
CA LYS A 60 -0.55 6.05 3.93
C LYS A 60 -0.23 4.81 4.75
N TRP A 61 0.90 4.76 5.46
CA TRP A 61 1.20 3.61 6.30
C TRP A 61 0.12 3.33 7.36
N HIS A 62 -0.61 4.36 7.77
CA HIS A 62 -1.77 4.22 8.64
C HIS A 62 -2.91 3.38 8.02
N ASP A 63 -3.04 3.33 6.69
CA ASP A 63 -4.03 2.47 6.02
C ASP A 63 -3.70 0.99 6.25
N PHE A 64 -2.43 0.60 6.14
CA PHE A 64 -1.97 -0.75 6.48
C PHE A 64 -2.13 -1.06 7.97
N LEU A 65 -1.92 -0.07 8.85
CA LEU A 65 -2.20 -0.24 10.27
C LEU A 65 -3.69 -0.50 10.52
N ASN A 66 -4.58 0.27 9.89
CA ASN A 66 -6.03 0.08 9.97
C ASN A 66 -6.43 -1.31 9.45
N ALA A 67 -5.93 -1.70 8.28
CA ALA A 67 -6.19 -3.00 7.67
C ALA A 67 -5.70 -4.16 8.55
N ALA A 68 -4.54 -4.04 9.18
CA ALA A 68 -4.00 -5.05 10.08
C ALA A 68 -4.79 -5.17 11.39
N ARG A 69 -5.22 -4.04 11.96
CA ARG A 69 -5.99 -3.99 13.22
C ARG A 69 -7.47 -4.37 13.04
N SER A 70 -8.01 -4.24 11.84
CA SER A 70 -9.40 -4.63 11.52
C SER A 70 -9.57 -6.14 11.31
N LEU A 71 -8.47 -6.90 11.20
CA LEU A 71 -8.53 -8.35 11.02
C LEU A 71 -9.20 -9.03 12.20
N GLN A 72 -10.19 -9.87 11.90
CA GLN A 72 -10.86 -10.73 12.89
C GLN A 72 -10.68 -12.21 12.51
N PRO A 73 -10.19 -13.07 13.43
CA PRO A 73 -9.47 -12.69 14.65
C PRO A 73 -8.16 -11.95 14.30
N PRO A 74 -7.61 -11.14 15.23
CA PRO A 74 -6.33 -10.47 15.01
C PRO A 74 -5.19 -11.50 14.98
N VAL A 75 -4.22 -11.32 14.08
CA VAL A 75 -3.12 -12.27 13.86
C VAL A 75 -2.13 -12.26 15.04
N TYR A 76 -1.81 -11.06 15.53
CA TYR A 76 -1.04 -10.81 16.76
C TYR A 76 -1.93 -10.13 17.82
N PRO A 77 -1.52 -10.12 19.11
CA PRO A 77 -2.17 -9.26 20.11
C PRO A 77 -2.12 -7.78 19.68
N LEU A 78 -3.20 -7.02 19.91
CA LEU A 78 -3.28 -5.61 19.51
C LEU A 78 -2.14 -4.74 20.07
N SER A 79 -1.55 -5.14 21.21
CA SER A 79 -0.37 -4.50 21.81
C SER A 79 0.93 -4.64 21.02
N LYS A 80 0.96 -5.49 19.98
CA LYS A 80 2.11 -5.65 19.07
C LYS A 80 2.06 -4.72 17.87
N TYR A 81 0.93 -4.06 17.63
CA TYR A 81 0.79 -3.08 16.55
C TYR A 81 1.10 -1.69 17.08
N ALA A 82 1.46 -0.76 16.18
CA ALA A 82 1.55 0.65 16.54
C ALA A 82 0.18 1.19 17.01
N ASP A 83 0.22 2.20 17.86
CA ASP A 83 -0.97 2.95 18.23
C ASP A 83 -1.45 3.77 17.02
N PRO A 84 -2.76 3.78 16.74
CA PRO A 84 -3.30 4.60 15.67
C PRO A 84 -3.20 6.08 16.04
N ASN A 85 -3.01 6.92 15.02
CA ASN A 85 -3.17 8.36 15.15
C ASN A 85 -4.67 8.68 15.24
N PRO A 86 -5.16 9.29 16.34
CA PRO A 86 -6.57 9.59 16.51
C PRO A 86 -7.09 10.62 15.50
N ASP A 87 -6.21 11.45 14.93
CA ASP A 87 -6.57 12.49 13.98
C ASP A 87 -6.51 11.99 12.51
N TYR A 88 -6.13 10.73 12.29
CA TYR A 88 -6.06 10.17 10.96
C TYR A 88 -7.45 9.81 10.42
N ASP A 89 -7.85 10.50 9.35
CA ASP A 89 -9.06 10.22 8.59
C ASP A 89 -8.68 9.81 7.15
N GLN A 90 -8.81 8.52 6.87
CA GLN A 90 -8.51 7.94 5.55
C GLN A 90 -9.36 8.57 4.43
N THR A 91 -10.55 9.11 4.73
CA THR A 91 -11.42 9.73 3.73
C THR A 91 -11.03 11.17 3.38
N LYS A 92 -10.20 11.81 4.23
CA LYS A 92 -9.76 13.20 4.07
C LYS A 92 -8.26 13.33 3.80
N THR A 93 -7.51 12.23 3.91
CA THR A 93 -6.07 12.24 3.73
C THR A 93 -5.70 12.61 2.29
N ILE A 94 -4.62 13.38 2.14
CA ILE A 94 -4.13 13.78 0.83
C ILE A 94 -3.05 12.78 0.38
N HIS A 95 -3.33 12.09 -0.71
CA HIS A 95 -2.35 11.28 -1.43
C HIS A 95 -1.69 12.15 -2.51
N LEU A 96 -0.38 12.37 -2.39
CA LEU A 96 0.39 13.20 -3.33
C LEU A 96 0.67 12.50 -4.67
N LEU A 97 0.47 11.19 -4.72
CA LEU A 97 0.75 10.35 -5.85
C LEU A 97 -0.41 9.37 -6.02
N ASP A 98 -1.01 9.39 -7.21
CA ASP A 98 -1.94 8.38 -7.68
C ASP A 98 -1.62 8.06 -9.14
N PHE A 99 -1.73 6.80 -9.52
CA PHE A 99 -1.33 6.33 -10.84
C PHE A 99 -2.57 5.96 -11.65
N ASP A 100 -2.63 6.48 -12.88
CA ASP A 100 -3.55 5.95 -13.88
C ASP A 100 -3.08 4.55 -14.32
N VAL A 101 -3.85 3.54 -13.93
CA VAL A 101 -3.60 2.13 -14.25
C VAL A 101 -4.48 1.58 -15.35
N SER A 102 -5.24 2.42 -16.06
CA SER A 102 -6.16 2.01 -17.14
C SER A 102 -5.48 1.15 -18.22
N LYS A 103 -4.21 1.43 -18.52
CA LYS A 103 -3.41 0.60 -19.43
C LYS A 103 -3.23 -0.82 -18.89
N ALA A 104 -2.91 -0.99 -17.61
CA ALA A 104 -2.71 -2.31 -17.02
C ALA A 104 -4.02 -3.12 -17.03
N GLU A 105 -5.14 -2.48 -16.69
CA GLU A 105 -6.46 -3.12 -16.74
C GLU A 105 -6.80 -3.59 -18.16
N HIS A 106 -6.55 -2.73 -19.15
CA HIS A 106 -6.85 -3.03 -20.55
C HIS A 106 -5.96 -4.13 -21.13
N VAL A 107 -4.64 -4.04 -20.95
CA VAL A 107 -3.69 -4.93 -21.65
C VAL A 107 -3.35 -6.19 -20.88
N LEU A 108 -3.52 -6.22 -19.56
CA LEU A 108 -3.22 -7.39 -18.72
C LEU A 108 -4.46 -8.11 -18.22
N ASP A 109 -5.65 -7.49 -18.34
CA ASP A 109 -6.91 -8.02 -17.84
C ASP A 109 -6.84 -8.31 -16.33
N ILE A 110 -6.29 -7.34 -15.58
CA ILE A 110 -6.21 -7.32 -14.12
C ILE A 110 -6.97 -6.08 -13.66
N HIS A 111 -8.12 -6.28 -13.01
CA HIS A 111 -9.07 -5.20 -12.72
C HIS A 111 -9.03 -4.78 -11.26
N LEU A 112 -9.15 -3.48 -10.99
CA LEU A 112 -9.39 -2.98 -9.64
C LEU A 112 -10.83 -3.25 -9.23
N HIS A 113 -11.02 -3.88 -8.06
CA HIS A 113 -12.29 -3.93 -7.32
C HIS A 113 -13.54 -4.33 -8.13
N LYS A 114 -13.39 -5.14 -9.17
CA LYS A 114 -14.50 -5.58 -10.00
C LYS A 114 -15.03 -6.92 -9.50
N GLU A 115 -16.25 -6.91 -8.97
CA GLU A 115 -16.94 -8.11 -8.48
C GLU A 115 -16.92 -9.22 -9.53
N GLY A 116 -16.59 -10.44 -9.10
CA GLY A 116 -16.55 -11.62 -9.97
C GLY A 116 -15.35 -11.72 -10.90
N THR A 117 -14.31 -10.89 -10.74
CA THR A 117 -13.04 -11.00 -11.49
C THR A 117 -11.88 -11.41 -10.59
N ASP A 118 -10.79 -11.90 -11.19
CA ASP A 118 -9.47 -12.01 -10.56
C ASP A 118 -8.90 -10.60 -10.34
N GLY A 119 -9.53 -9.85 -9.43
CA GLY A 119 -9.13 -8.49 -9.10
C GLY A 119 -7.89 -8.44 -8.21
N TYR A 120 -7.39 -7.22 -8.01
CA TYR A 120 -6.32 -6.98 -7.04
C TYR A 120 -6.71 -7.48 -5.65
N ILE A 121 -5.74 -8.06 -4.97
CA ILE A 121 -5.83 -8.50 -3.57
C ILE A 121 -5.99 -7.27 -2.69
N SER A 122 -6.96 -7.31 -1.78
CA SER A 122 -7.22 -6.19 -0.87
C SER A 122 -6.10 -5.98 0.14
N MET A 123 -6.02 -4.77 0.68
CA MET A 123 -5.02 -4.43 1.70
C MET A 123 -5.18 -5.29 2.96
N GLU A 124 -6.40 -5.65 3.35
CA GLU A 124 -6.69 -6.55 4.48
C GLU A 124 -6.18 -7.96 4.21
N LYS A 125 -6.41 -8.50 3.00
CA LYS A 125 -5.94 -9.84 2.64
C LYS A 125 -4.42 -9.89 2.57
N LEU A 126 -3.79 -8.89 1.94
CA LEU A 126 -2.34 -8.73 1.93
C LEU A 126 -1.81 -8.67 3.37
N SER A 127 -2.37 -7.78 4.20
CA SER A 127 -1.93 -7.59 5.58
C SER A 127 -2.05 -8.87 6.39
N ARG A 128 -3.17 -9.60 6.26
CA ARG A 128 -3.36 -10.90 6.92
C ARG A 128 -2.27 -11.89 6.53
N ASP A 129 -2.07 -12.08 5.24
CA ASP A 129 -1.16 -13.11 4.74
C ASP A 129 0.29 -12.82 5.12
N VAL A 130 0.71 -11.55 5.06
CA VAL A 130 2.05 -11.14 5.50
C VAL A 130 2.24 -11.38 7.00
N LEU A 131 1.27 -10.97 7.82
CA LEU A 131 1.35 -11.16 9.27
C LEU A 131 1.34 -12.64 9.67
N GLU A 132 0.56 -13.47 8.98
CA GLU A 132 0.51 -14.92 9.20
C GLU A 132 1.82 -15.60 8.78
N ASP A 133 2.43 -15.21 7.66
CA ASP A 133 3.75 -15.69 7.25
C ASP A 133 4.82 -15.34 8.30
N PHE A 134 4.85 -14.08 8.77
CA PHE A 134 5.75 -13.67 9.85
C PHE A 134 5.56 -14.50 11.12
N LYS A 135 4.30 -14.74 11.52
CA LYS A 135 3.97 -15.50 12.72
C LYS A 135 4.44 -16.94 12.60
N SER A 136 4.29 -17.54 11.42
CA SER A 136 4.74 -18.91 11.13
C SER A 136 6.25 -19.07 11.21
N ARG A 137 7.00 -17.98 10.97
CA ARG A 137 8.48 -17.93 11.02
C ARG A 137 9.03 -17.49 12.37
N GLY A 138 8.17 -17.21 13.35
CA GLY A 138 8.56 -16.80 14.70
C GLY A 138 9.04 -15.35 14.82
N TRP A 139 8.62 -14.48 13.91
CA TRP A 139 8.83 -13.03 14.01
C TRP A 139 7.83 -12.38 14.99
#